data_AF-A0A0E3JIM4-F1
#
_entry.id   AF-A0A0E3JIM4-F1
#
_cell.length_a   1.000
_cell.length_b   1.000
_cell.length_c   1.000
_cell.angle_alpha   90.00
_cell.angle_beta   90.00
_cell.angle_gamma   90.00
#
_symmetry.space_group_name_H-M   'P 1'
#
loop_
_entity.id
_entity.type
_entity.pdbx_description
1 polymer ?
#
loop_
_entity_poly.entity_id
_entity_poly.type
_entity_poly.pdbx_seq_one_letter_code
_entity_poly.pdbx_strand_id
1 'polypeptide(L)'
;GGSGEHGSGDCPGSSRGEHLSALLDGLQPGPVVDRLRLIVRSVDDWSRARLHQEIGWFFRDLFWKPLTPNLARVSLPSKDKVSRRRLRRADYGRVQRAWKRNRNTCLRDLLRDKRTESAPPEELMVPYWESVLRSGSSCTPGQRGRTAERTELWDPVSSKEVEQALPPLGTAPGPDSFTPKDFRAVPSAVWACIFNIFMLCGRLPDYLLESRTTLIPKRDGACNPEDFRPITVSSVVVRCFHKVIANRMSRHIQLDPRQKAFRSLDGCSEGVFLLDFILGHARRNHRPVHLASLDVAKAFDSVSHAAILDVLRSFGVPDQMVEYIASVYAGSRTRLQGDGWQSHAIHPTCGVKQGDPLSPMIFNMVIDRLFTLFPRDTGVSVGDSVLNVM
;
A
#
# COMPACT_ATOMS: atom_id res chain seq x y z
N GLY A 1 -1.18 -39.54 35.12
CA GLY A 1 -0.81 -38.20 35.62
C GLY A 1 0.65 -37.98 35.32
N GLY A 2 0.99 -36.82 34.76
CA GLY A 2 2.36 -36.48 34.39
C GLY A 2 2.42 -35.52 33.21
N SER A 3 1.85 -34.33 33.38
CA SER A 3 1.97 -33.18 32.48
C SER A 3 3.37 -32.58 32.62
N GLY A 4 4.18 -32.65 31.57
CA GLY A 4 5.45 -31.94 31.46
C GLY A 4 5.24 -30.63 30.70
N GLU A 5 5.27 -29.51 31.41
CA GLU A 5 5.37 -28.17 30.85
C GLU A 5 6.73 -28.00 30.15
N HIS A 6 6.73 -27.62 28.88
CA HIS A 6 7.91 -27.10 28.19
C HIS A 6 7.88 -25.58 28.28
N GLY A 7 8.64 -25.03 29.23
CA GLY A 7 8.94 -23.61 29.31
C GLY A 7 9.82 -23.19 28.15
N SER A 8 9.28 -22.33 27.29
CA SER A 8 10.05 -21.50 26.35
C SER A 8 10.88 -20.50 27.14
N GLY A 9 12.18 -20.43 26.85
CA GLY A 9 13.11 -19.49 27.48
C GLY A 9 12.81 -18.05 27.07
N ASP A 10 12.03 -17.36 27.90
CA ASP A 10 11.97 -15.89 27.93
C ASP A 10 13.18 -15.37 28.72
N CYS A 11 13.95 -14.45 28.10
CA CYS A 11 14.92 -13.64 28.84
C CYS A 11 14.15 -12.76 29.86
N PRO A 12 14.59 -12.67 31.13
CA PRO A 12 13.89 -11.92 32.14
C PRO A 12 14.14 -10.41 32.00
N GLY A 13 13.08 -9.61 31.97
CA GLY A 13 13.06 -8.32 32.66
C GLY A 13 13.30 -7.03 31.88
N SER A 14 12.66 -6.84 30.70
CA SER A 14 12.38 -5.47 30.25
C SER A 14 10.91 -5.33 29.87
N SER A 15 10.20 -4.44 30.57
CA SER A 15 8.79 -4.14 30.32
C SER A 15 8.58 -3.53 28.93
N ARG A 16 7.37 -3.61 28.36
CA ARG A 16 7.10 -3.03 27.03
C ARG A 16 7.32 -1.51 27.07
N GLY A 17 7.02 -0.89 28.22
CA GLY A 17 7.26 0.53 28.50
C GLY A 17 8.74 0.91 28.50
N GLU A 18 9.63 0.08 29.04
CA GLU A 18 11.07 0.38 29.07
C GLU A 18 11.68 0.51 27.67
N HIS A 19 11.38 -0.44 26.77
CA HIS A 19 11.86 -0.38 25.39
C HIS A 19 11.38 0.87 24.66
N LEU A 20 10.09 1.21 24.83
CA LEU A 20 9.52 2.43 24.25
C LEU A 20 10.11 3.70 24.88
N SER A 21 10.39 3.69 26.18
CA SER A 21 11.01 4.82 26.87
C SER A 21 12.42 5.08 26.34
N ALA A 22 13.20 4.02 26.11
CA ALA A 22 14.56 4.12 25.55
C ALA A 22 14.59 4.81 24.18
N LEU A 23 13.53 4.67 23.36
CA LEU A 23 13.42 5.38 22.07
C LEU A 23 13.21 6.90 22.25
N LEU A 24 12.71 7.34 23.39
CA LEU A 24 12.40 8.74 23.68
C LEU A 24 13.47 9.42 24.56
N ASP A 25 14.46 8.67 25.01
CA ASP A 25 15.57 9.17 25.81
C ASP A 25 16.46 10.09 24.97
N GLY A 26 16.91 11.20 25.59
CA GLY A 26 17.74 12.22 24.92
C GLY A 26 16.99 13.12 23.94
N LEU A 27 15.70 12.88 23.66
CA LEU A 27 14.88 13.79 22.87
C LEU A 27 14.47 15.03 23.67
N GLN A 28 14.56 16.19 23.02
CA GLN A 28 14.16 17.47 23.60
C GLN A 28 12.67 17.44 24.00
N PRO A 29 12.32 17.99 25.18
CA PRO A 29 10.93 18.12 25.61
C PRO A 29 10.11 18.94 24.61
N GLY A 30 8.82 18.68 24.58
CA GLY A 30 7.90 19.31 23.64
C GLY A 30 6.56 18.58 23.60
N PRO A 31 5.51 19.22 23.07
CA PRO A 31 4.13 18.74 23.19
C PRO A 31 3.92 17.31 22.66
N VAL A 32 4.65 16.94 21.60
CA VAL A 32 4.61 15.59 21.03
C VAL A 32 5.31 14.58 21.94
N VAL A 33 6.55 14.87 22.36
CA VAL A 33 7.38 13.94 23.15
C VAL A 33 6.79 13.76 24.55
N ASP A 34 6.35 14.84 25.18
CA ASP A 34 5.83 14.81 26.56
C ASP A 34 4.52 14.02 26.64
N ARG A 35 3.61 14.21 25.68
CA ARG A 35 2.37 13.44 25.62
C ARG A 35 2.63 11.96 25.28
N LEU A 36 3.61 11.68 24.41
CA LEU A 36 3.97 10.31 24.09
C LEU A 36 4.60 9.59 25.30
N ARG A 37 5.43 10.28 26.11
CA ARG A 37 5.97 9.75 27.37
C ARG A 37 4.87 9.35 28.36
N LEU A 38 3.75 10.09 28.42
CA LEU A 38 2.60 9.71 29.27
C LEU A 38 1.95 8.40 28.82
N ILE A 39 1.79 8.21 27.51
CA ILE A 39 1.26 6.97 26.93
C ILE A 39 2.23 5.80 27.23
N VAL A 40 3.52 6.01 26.99
CA VAL A 40 4.56 4.99 27.20
C VAL A 40 4.62 4.51 28.65
N ARG A 41 4.52 5.42 29.63
CA ARG A 41 4.51 5.06 31.06
C ARG A 41 3.33 4.19 31.47
N SER A 42 2.23 4.24 30.72
CA SER A 42 1.00 3.53 31.06
C SER A 42 0.74 2.32 30.16
N VAL A 43 1.68 2.00 29.25
CA VAL A 43 1.47 0.99 28.19
C VAL A 43 1.34 -0.43 28.74
N ASP A 44 2.02 -0.73 29.84
CA ASP A 44 1.99 -2.05 30.48
C ASP A 44 0.71 -2.25 31.31
N ASP A 45 0.13 -1.16 31.82
CA ASP A 45 -1.11 -1.17 32.61
C ASP A 45 -2.38 -1.19 31.75
N TRP A 46 -2.30 -0.67 30.52
CA TRP A 46 -3.47 -0.50 29.66
C TRP A 46 -3.80 -1.75 28.85
N SER A 47 -5.11 -2.00 28.70
CA SER A 47 -5.60 -2.95 27.70
C SER A 47 -5.29 -2.45 26.29
N ARG A 48 -5.18 -3.38 25.32
CA ARG A 48 -4.98 -3.03 23.90
C ARG A 48 -6.02 -2.03 23.38
N ALA A 49 -7.27 -2.15 23.83
CA ALA A 49 -8.36 -1.25 23.45
C ALA A 49 -8.16 0.16 24.00
N ARG A 50 -7.74 0.28 25.27
CA ARG A 50 -7.45 1.58 25.88
C ARG A 50 -6.24 2.24 25.24
N LEU A 51 -5.16 1.49 25.02
CA LEU A 51 -3.97 2.00 24.33
C LEU A 51 -4.30 2.51 22.92
N HIS A 52 -5.13 1.78 22.18
CA HIS A 52 -5.60 2.19 20.85
C HIS A 52 -6.42 3.49 20.88
N GLN A 53 -7.26 3.67 21.89
CA GLN A 53 -8.03 4.90 22.07
C GLN A 53 -7.09 6.10 22.34
N GLU A 54 -6.13 5.94 23.25
CA GLU A 54 -5.19 6.98 23.66
C GLU A 54 -4.25 7.39 22.53
N ILE A 55 -3.68 6.43 21.80
CA ILE A 55 -2.87 6.74 20.62
C ILE A 55 -3.70 7.41 19.53
N GLY A 56 -4.98 7.03 19.38
CA GLY A 56 -5.91 7.68 18.46
C GLY A 56 -6.15 9.16 18.79
N TRP A 57 -6.35 9.50 20.08
CA TRP A 57 -6.48 10.89 20.53
C TRP A 57 -5.18 11.68 20.37
N PHE A 58 -4.05 11.08 20.76
CA PHE A 58 -2.73 11.67 20.56
C PHE A 58 -2.50 12.13 19.12
N PHE A 59 -2.80 11.27 18.15
CA PHE A 59 -2.63 11.63 16.76
C PHE A 59 -3.63 12.66 16.27
N ARG A 60 -4.90 12.55 16.68
CA ARG A 60 -5.94 13.49 16.27
C ARG A 60 -5.62 14.90 16.75
N ASP A 61 -5.03 15.06 17.92
CA ASP A 61 -4.79 16.42 18.44
C ASP A 61 -3.51 17.03 17.87
N LEU A 62 -2.51 16.22 17.51
CA LEU A 62 -1.18 16.70 17.13
C LEU A 62 -0.91 16.69 15.62
N PHE A 63 -1.47 15.72 14.90
CA PHE A 63 -1.14 15.49 13.50
C PHE A 63 -2.32 15.65 12.55
N TRP A 64 -3.55 15.51 13.04
CA TRP A 64 -4.73 15.74 12.23
C TRP A 64 -4.91 17.23 11.96
N LYS A 65 -4.75 17.60 10.69
CA LYS A 65 -5.23 18.88 10.19
C LYS A 65 -6.58 18.58 9.54
N PRO A 66 -7.71 19.13 10.04
CA PRO A 66 -8.97 18.94 9.33
C PRO A 66 -8.76 19.36 7.89
N LEU A 67 -9.26 18.55 6.94
CA LEU A 67 -9.35 18.95 5.55
C LEU A 67 -9.94 20.36 5.54
N THR A 68 -9.13 21.37 5.20
CA THR A 68 -9.69 22.69 5.02
C THR A 68 -10.82 22.50 4.01
N PRO A 69 -12.02 23.03 4.28
CA PRO A 69 -13.15 22.95 3.37
C PRO A 69 -12.90 23.85 2.14
N ASN A 70 -11.70 23.84 1.57
CA ASN A 70 -11.42 24.34 0.23
C ASN A 70 -11.63 23.26 -0.84
N LEU A 71 -12.04 22.06 -0.43
CA LEU A 71 -12.94 21.21 -1.19
C LEU A 71 -14.35 21.21 -0.57
N ALA A 72 -14.74 22.26 0.20
CA ALA A 72 -16.16 22.59 0.25
C ALA A 72 -16.56 22.67 -1.20
N ARG A 73 -17.62 21.93 -1.54
CA ARG A 73 -18.47 22.15 -2.69
C ARG A 73 -17.89 23.30 -3.50
N VAL A 74 -17.10 22.98 -4.52
CA VAL A 74 -17.36 23.73 -5.74
C VAL A 74 -18.78 23.30 -6.08
N SER A 75 -19.76 23.90 -5.37
CA SER A 75 -20.98 24.30 -6.00
C SER A 75 -20.43 24.98 -7.22
N LEU A 76 -20.50 24.27 -8.34
CA LEU A 76 -20.61 24.94 -9.62
C LEU A 76 -21.51 26.12 -9.28
N PRO A 77 -21.02 27.36 -9.44
CA PRO A 77 -21.86 28.50 -9.14
C PRO A 77 -23.21 28.19 -9.76
N SER A 78 -24.30 28.52 -9.06
CA SER A 78 -25.62 28.58 -9.71
C SER A 78 -25.41 29.14 -11.11
N LYS A 79 -26.19 28.70 -12.10
CA LYS A 79 -26.08 29.13 -13.50
C LYS A 79 -26.19 30.66 -13.73
N ASP A 80 -25.94 31.49 -12.73
CA ASP A 80 -25.54 32.88 -12.84
C ASP A 80 -24.18 32.98 -13.53
N LYS A 81 -24.22 33.63 -14.69
CA LYS A 81 -23.13 33.80 -15.65
C LYS A 81 -21.86 34.32 -14.97
N VAL A 82 -20.95 33.43 -14.56
CA VAL A 82 -19.58 33.82 -14.19
C VAL A 82 -18.98 34.57 -15.37
N SER A 83 -18.63 35.85 -15.16
CA SER A 83 -18.02 36.69 -16.18
C SER A 83 -16.86 35.97 -16.89
N ARG A 84 -16.86 35.97 -18.23
CA ARG A 84 -15.76 35.41 -19.06
C ARG A 84 -14.38 35.89 -18.59
N ARG A 85 -14.30 37.12 -18.07
CA ARG A 85 -13.06 37.72 -17.52
C ARG A 85 -12.58 37.00 -16.27
N ARG A 86 -13.49 36.59 -15.37
CA ARG A 86 -13.16 35.89 -14.11
C ARG A 86 -12.70 34.45 -14.39
N LEU A 87 -13.36 33.76 -15.32
CA LEU A 87 -12.96 32.42 -15.79
C LEU A 87 -11.56 32.44 -16.41
N ARG A 88 -11.28 33.39 -17.31
CA ARG A 88 -9.95 33.56 -17.90
C ARG A 88 -8.89 33.83 -16.84
N ARG A 89 -9.15 34.74 -15.89
CA ARG A 89 -8.19 35.06 -14.81
C ARG A 89 -7.89 33.84 -13.93
N ALA A 90 -8.90 33.02 -13.62
CA ALA A 90 -8.72 31.78 -12.88
C ALA A 90 -7.92 30.73 -13.68
N ASP A 91 -8.15 30.63 -14.98
CA ASP A 91 -7.41 29.73 -15.88
C ASP A 91 -5.94 30.14 -16.01
N TYR A 92 -5.67 31.42 -16.26
CA TYR A 92 -4.29 31.94 -16.27
C TYR A 92 -3.58 31.68 -14.93
N GLY A 93 -4.26 31.91 -13.80
CA GLY A 93 -3.70 31.63 -12.47
C GLY A 93 -3.47 30.14 -12.21
N ARG A 94 -4.28 29.25 -12.79
CA ARG A 94 -4.06 27.79 -12.76
C ARG A 94 -2.85 27.41 -13.61
N VAL A 95 -2.77 27.88 -14.86
CA VAL A 95 -1.65 27.61 -15.78
C VAL A 95 -0.33 28.10 -15.20
N GLN A 96 -0.29 29.30 -14.63
CA GLN A 96 0.93 29.83 -13.98
C GLN A 96 1.37 28.98 -12.78
N ARG A 97 0.42 28.47 -11.98
CA ARG A 97 0.73 27.55 -10.87
C ARG A 97 1.23 26.20 -11.36
N ALA A 98 0.60 25.64 -12.40
CA ALA A 98 1.03 24.40 -13.04
C ALA A 98 2.43 24.52 -13.64
N TRP A 99 2.71 25.63 -14.34
CA TRP A 99 4.02 25.96 -14.91
C TRP A 99 5.13 26.04 -13.86
N LYS A 100 4.86 26.71 -12.73
CA LYS A 100 5.80 26.81 -11.61
C LYS A 100 6.04 25.46 -10.91
N ARG A 101 5.07 24.54 -10.95
CA ARG A 101 5.18 23.21 -10.31
C ARG A 101 5.91 22.21 -11.20
N ASN A 102 5.52 22.11 -12.48
CA ASN A 102 6.15 21.23 -13.46
C ASN A 102 5.93 21.78 -14.87
N ARG A 103 6.99 22.33 -15.44
CA ARG A 103 6.97 23.02 -16.74
C ARG A 103 6.59 22.08 -17.89
N ASN A 104 7.08 20.83 -17.87
CA ASN A 104 6.85 19.85 -18.93
C ASN A 104 5.42 19.30 -18.91
N THR A 105 4.84 19.06 -17.73
CA THR A 105 3.43 18.66 -17.61
C THR A 105 2.52 19.80 -18.02
N CYS A 106 2.79 21.03 -17.56
CA CYS A 106 2.01 22.20 -17.95
C CYS A 106 2.02 22.45 -19.46
N LEU A 107 3.16 22.27 -20.13
CA LEU A 107 3.25 22.37 -21.59
C LEU A 107 2.43 21.29 -22.28
N ARG A 108 2.51 20.04 -21.83
CA ARG A 108 1.66 18.95 -22.34
C ARG A 108 0.18 19.27 -22.18
N ASP A 109 -0.24 19.75 -21.01
CA ASP A 109 -1.64 20.07 -20.71
C ASP A 109 -2.15 21.28 -21.52
N LEU A 110 -1.27 22.24 -21.86
CA LEU A 110 -1.58 23.38 -22.72
C LEU A 110 -1.69 22.99 -24.20
N LEU A 111 -0.86 22.04 -24.63
CA LEU A 111 -0.82 21.54 -26.01
C LEU A 111 -1.90 20.50 -26.29
N ARG A 112 -2.50 19.88 -25.26
CA ARG A 112 -3.68 19.02 -25.41
C ARG A 112 -4.89 19.87 -25.79
N ASP A 113 -5.50 19.55 -26.93
CA ASP A 113 -6.74 20.17 -27.36
C ASP A 113 -7.87 19.75 -26.40
N LYS A 114 -8.34 20.67 -25.55
CA LYS A 114 -9.31 20.38 -24.46
C LYS A 114 -10.72 20.02 -24.94
N ARG A 115 -10.91 19.67 -26.21
CA ARG A 115 -12.23 19.45 -26.82
C ARG A 115 -12.76 18.02 -26.74
N THR A 116 -11.99 17.03 -26.26
CA THR A 116 -12.41 15.62 -26.40
C THR A 116 -12.02 14.63 -25.29
N GLU A 117 -11.57 15.08 -24.12
CA GLU A 117 -11.20 14.16 -23.02
C GLU A 117 -11.81 14.60 -21.69
N SER A 118 -13.12 14.38 -21.52
CA SER A 118 -13.71 14.41 -20.19
C SER A 118 -13.64 12.99 -19.61
N ALA A 119 -12.99 12.82 -18.46
CA ALA A 119 -13.11 11.59 -17.68
C ALA A 119 -14.60 11.24 -17.51
N PRO A 120 -14.98 9.95 -17.50
CA PRO A 120 -16.38 9.57 -17.43
C PRO A 120 -17.06 10.19 -16.20
N PRO A 121 -18.34 10.58 -16.30
CA PRO A 121 -19.07 11.19 -15.20
C PRO A 121 -19.10 10.27 -13.97
N GLU A 122 -19.26 10.88 -12.80
CA GLU A 122 -19.38 10.17 -11.50
C GLU A 122 -20.38 9.00 -11.57
N GLU A 123 -21.51 9.21 -12.25
CA GLU A 123 -22.61 8.27 -12.43
C GLU A 123 -22.19 6.95 -13.11
N LEU A 124 -21.14 6.97 -13.93
CA LEU A 124 -20.59 5.76 -14.55
C LEU A 124 -19.39 5.21 -13.75
N MET A 125 -18.57 6.10 -13.19
CA MET A 125 -17.34 5.72 -12.51
C MET A 125 -17.59 5.06 -11.16
N VAL A 126 -18.46 5.64 -10.34
CA VAL A 126 -18.67 5.18 -8.96
C VAL A 126 -19.30 3.79 -8.92
N PRO A 127 -20.41 3.50 -9.64
CA PRO A 127 -21.02 2.17 -9.59
C PRO A 127 -20.09 1.07 -10.12
N TYR A 128 -19.35 1.35 -11.20
CA TYR A 128 -18.40 0.39 -11.77
C TYR A 128 -17.27 0.05 -10.79
N TRP A 129 -16.60 1.06 -10.24
CA TRP A 129 -15.48 0.81 -9.33
C TRP A 129 -15.93 0.30 -7.96
N GLU A 130 -17.10 0.71 -7.47
CA GLU A 130 -17.69 0.13 -6.27
C GLU A 130 -17.99 -1.36 -6.45
N SER A 131 -18.56 -1.75 -7.60
CA SER A 131 -18.75 -3.15 -7.96
C SER A 131 -17.43 -3.92 -7.96
N VAL A 132 -16.40 -3.39 -8.61
CA VAL A 132 -15.07 -4.03 -8.65
C VAL A 132 -14.46 -4.18 -7.25
N LEU A 133 -14.50 -3.14 -6.42
CA LEU A 133 -13.95 -3.16 -5.06
C LEU A 133 -14.74 -4.05 -4.08
N ARG A 134 -15.98 -4.40 -4.43
CA ARG A 134 -16.86 -5.27 -3.64
C ARG A 134 -17.03 -6.67 -4.20
N SER A 135 -16.44 -6.95 -5.37
CA SER A 135 -16.56 -8.22 -6.06
C SER A 135 -15.92 -9.33 -5.21
N GLY A 136 -16.75 -10.11 -4.53
CA GLY A 136 -16.26 -11.23 -3.72
C GLY A 136 -15.51 -12.23 -4.60
N SER A 137 -14.25 -12.48 -4.29
CA SER A 137 -13.49 -13.57 -4.88
C SER A 137 -13.58 -14.80 -3.98
N SER A 138 -14.07 -15.92 -4.53
CA SER A 138 -14.02 -17.22 -3.89
C SER A 138 -12.56 -17.62 -3.66
N CYS A 139 -12.21 -17.98 -2.43
CA CYS A 139 -10.90 -18.51 -2.10
C CYS A 139 -10.98 -20.02 -1.97
N THR A 140 -10.22 -20.77 -2.76
CA THR A 140 -9.89 -22.16 -2.44
C THR A 140 -8.74 -22.14 -1.42
N PRO A 141 -8.91 -22.71 -0.22
CA PRO A 141 -7.81 -22.89 0.72
C PRO A 141 -6.75 -23.75 0.04
N GLY A 142 -5.53 -23.23 -0.10
CA GLY A 142 -4.48 -24.00 -0.75
C GLY A 142 -3.78 -24.94 0.23
N GLN A 143 -3.29 -26.06 -0.27
CA GLN A 143 -2.77 -27.18 0.50
C GLN A 143 -1.33 -26.99 1.04
N ARG A 144 -0.76 -25.78 0.98
CA ARG A 144 0.63 -25.53 1.42
C ARG A 144 0.67 -25.50 2.96
N GLY A 145 1.44 -26.40 3.56
CA GLY A 145 1.67 -26.40 5.01
C GLY A 145 2.30 -25.09 5.50
N ARG A 146 2.01 -24.70 6.74
CA ARG A 146 2.59 -23.51 7.40
C ARG A 146 4.11 -23.68 7.49
N THR A 147 4.86 -22.77 6.87
CA THR A 147 6.32 -22.65 7.09
C THR A 147 6.58 -22.28 8.56
N ALA A 148 7.76 -22.61 9.09
CA ALA A 148 8.18 -22.17 10.42
C ALA A 148 7.96 -20.66 10.60
N GLU A 149 7.45 -20.28 11.78
CA GLU A 149 7.12 -18.91 12.09
C GLU A 149 8.37 -18.03 12.12
N ARG A 150 8.25 -16.83 11.53
CA ARG A 150 9.33 -15.84 11.40
C ARG A 150 9.06 -14.69 12.35
N THR A 151 9.28 -14.91 13.65
CA THR A 151 9.00 -13.94 14.73
C THR A 151 9.64 -12.58 14.47
N GLU A 152 10.84 -12.58 13.86
CA GLU A 152 11.62 -11.42 13.40
C GLU A 152 10.81 -10.37 12.60
N LEU A 153 9.77 -10.81 11.89
CA LEU A 153 8.91 -9.92 11.10
C LEU A 153 8.14 -8.91 11.97
N TRP A 154 7.90 -9.25 13.23
CA TRP A 154 7.12 -8.46 14.19
C TRP A 154 7.95 -7.99 15.41
N ASP A 155 9.28 -7.95 15.29
CA ASP A 155 10.17 -7.35 16.29
C ASP A 155 9.95 -5.83 16.43
N PRO A 156 10.30 -5.19 17.55
CA PRO A 156 10.17 -3.74 17.67
C PRO A 156 10.88 -2.96 16.55
N VAL A 157 10.18 -2.00 15.96
CA VAL A 157 10.68 -1.08 14.93
C VAL A 157 11.75 -0.16 15.52
N SER A 158 12.89 -0.11 14.84
CA SER A 158 13.98 0.82 15.17
C SER A 158 13.86 2.15 14.43
N SER A 159 14.50 3.20 14.96
CA SER A 159 14.62 4.51 14.29
C SER A 159 15.28 4.38 12.91
N LYS A 160 16.29 3.51 12.77
CA LYS A 160 16.98 3.22 11.50
C LYS A 160 16.05 2.65 10.44
N GLU A 161 15.12 1.77 10.82
CA GLU A 161 14.12 1.24 9.88
C GLU A 161 13.17 2.34 9.39
N VAL A 162 12.81 3.29 10.25
CA VAL A 162 12.01 4.47 9.86
C VAL A 162 12.79 5.36 8.89
N GLU A 163 14.08 5.60 9.14
CA GLU A 163 14.96 6.39 8.26
C GLU A 163 15.09 5.77 6.87
N GLN A 164 15.17 4.44 6.79
CA GLN A 164 15.18 3.70 5.53
C GLN A 164 13.83 3.70 4.80
N ALA A 165 12.75 4.02 5.51
CA ALA A 165 11.37 4.04 5.01
C ALA A 165 10.81 5.45 4.83
N LEU A 166 11.66 6.49 4.83
CA LEU A 166 11.21 7.88 4.75
C LEU A 166 10.37 8.15 3.48
N PRO A 167 9.21 8.82 3.62
CA PRO A 167 8.34 9.10 2.48
C PRO A 167 9.03 10.09 1.52
N PRO A 168 9.00 9.87 0.19
CA PRO A 168 9.54 10.82 -0.79
C PRO A 168 8.84 12.18 -0.70
N LEU A 169 9.58 13.29 -0.81
CA LEU A 169 8.99 14.64 -0.67
C LEU A 169 7.92 14.97 -1.73
N GLY A 170 7.95 14.31 -2.89
CA GLY A 170 7.00 14.52 -3.98
C GLY A 170 5.69 13.73 -3.85
N THR A 171 5.51 12.88 -2.82
CA THR A 171 4.28 12.09 -2.68
C THR A 171 3.10 12.93 -2.16
N ALA A 172 1.89 12.60 -2.60
CA ALA A 172 0.68 13.30 -2.21
C ALA A 172 0.27 12.95 -0.76
N PRO A 173 -0.26 13.90 0.03
CA PRO A 173 -0.85 13.60 1.32
C PRO A 173 -2.12 12.76 1.17
N GLY A 174 -2.44 12.00 2.22
CA GLY A 174 -3.69 11.28 2.36
C GLY A 174 -4.87 12.21 2.72
N PRO A 175 -6.03 11.64 3.09
CA PRO A 175 -7.20 12.41 3.53
C PRO A 175 -6.95 13.23 4.81
N ASP A 176 -5.97 12.83 5.62
CA ASP A 176 -5.52 13.51 6.84
C ASP A 176 -4.72 14.80 6.60
N SER A 177 -4.44 15.14 5.33
CA SER A 177 -3.62 16.29 4.92
C SER A 177 -2.19 16.30 5.47
N PHE A 178 -1.74 15.19 6.08
CA PHE A 178 -0.41 15.07 6.65
C PHE A 178 0.61 14.88 5.53
N THR A 179 1.56 15.82 5.40
CA THR A 179 2.47 15.85 4.26
C THR A 179 3.78 15.10 4.55
N PRO A 180 4.54 14.70 3.51
CA PRO A 180 5.89 14.15 3.70
C PRO A 180 6.85 15.11 4.40
N LYS A 181 6.62 16.43 4.27
CA LYS A 181 7.39 17.45 4.99
C LYS A 181 7.06 17.44 6.48
N ASP A 182 5.78 17.39 6.82
CA ASP A 182 5.34 17.26 8.22
C ASP A 182 5.91 15.98 8.85
N PHE A 183 5.88 14.85 8.12
CA PHE A 183 6.44 13.58 8.59
C PHE A 183 7.94 13.70 8.91
N ARG A 184 8.72 14.28 8.01
CA ARG A 184 10.18 14.44 8.16
C ARG A 184 10.58 15.48 9.20
N ALA A 185 9.65 16.36 9.63
CA ALA A 185 9.92 17.31 10.71
C ALA A 185 9.91 16.65 12.10
N VAL A 186 9.31 15.46 12.23
CA VAL A 186 9.27 14.68 13.46
C VAL A 186 10.46 13.71 13.48
N PRO A 187 11.21 13.59 14.59
CA PRO A 187 12.34 12.67 14.69
C PRO A 187 11.95 11.21 14.45
N SER A 188 12.80 10.45 13.75
CA SER A 188 12.57 9.03 13.43
C SER A 188 12.35 8.16 14.68
N ALA A 189 12.97 8.50 15.80
CA ALA A 189 12.80 7.79 17.07
C ALA A 189 11.38 7.92 17.65
N VAL A 190 10.74 9.09 17.47
CA VAL A 190 9.33 9.31 17.84
C VAL A 190 8.42 8.44 16.97
N TRP A 191 8.68 8.37 15.66
CA TRP A 191 7.93 7.50 14.76
C TRP A 191 8.13 6.02 15.06
N ALA A 192 9.34 5.60 15.42
CA ALA A 192 9.61 4.23 15.84
C ALA A 192 8.78 3.87 17.08
N CYS A 193 8.77 4.73 18.10
CA CYS A 193 7.93 4.54 19.29
C CYS A 193 6.44 4.44 18.93
N ILE A 194 5.95 5.31 18.07
CA ILE A 194 4.56 5.31 17.59
C ILE A 194 4.21 4.01 16.84
N PHE A 195 5.08 3.56 15.93
CA PHE A 195 4.86 2.32 15.18
C PHE A 195 4.88 1.10 16.09
N ASN A 196 5.73 1.09 17.12
CA ASN A 196 5.71 0.05 18.14
C ASN A 196 4.41 0.05 18.95
N ILE A 197 3.84 1.22 19.27
CA ILE A 197 2.51 1.31 19.89
C ILE A 197 1.42 0.74 18.95
N PHE A 198 1.49 1.00 17.63
CA PHE A 198 0.57 0.39 16.67
C PHE A 198 0.69 -1.14 16.66
N MET A 199 1.92 -1.68 16.74
CA MET A 199 2.16 -3.11 16.82
C MET A 199 1.58 -3.72 18.10
N LEU A 200 1.73 -3.05 19.25
CA LEU A 200 1.13 -3.48 20.52
C LEU A 200 -0.40 -3.45 20.49
N CYS A 201 -0.99 -2.46 19.81
CA CYS A 201 -2.43 -2.37 19.61
C CYS A 201 -2.96 -3.47 18.68
N GLY A 202 -2.13 -3.93 17.73
CA GLY A 202 -2.54 -4.84 16.66
C GLY A 202 -3.50 -4.22 15.64
N ARG A 203 -3.72 -2.90 15.67
CA ARG A 203 -4.60 -2.17 14.75
C ARG A 203 -4.25 -0.68 14.70
N LEU A 204 -4.57 -0.03 13.59
CA LEU A 204 -4.42 1.42 13.42
C LEU A 204 -5.63 2.16 13.99
N PRO A 205 -5.47 3.42 14.42
CA PRO A 205 -6.59 4.34 14.62
C PRO A 205 -7.49 4.45 13.39
N ASP A 206 -8.81 4.44 13.58
CA ASP A 206 -9.80 4.29 12.50
C ASP A 206 -9.69 5.35 11.40
N TYR A 207 -9.35 6.60 11.74
CA TYR A 207 -9.22 7.68 10.75
C TYR A 207 -7.98 7.51 9.85
N LEU A 208 -6.97 6.72 10.27
CA LEU A 208 -5.82 6.37 9.42
C LEU A 208 -6.15 5.26 8.41
N LEU A 209 -7.28 4.56 8.59
CA LEU A 209 -7.81 3.57 7.65
C LEU A 209 -8.61 4.20 6.51
N GLU A 210 -8.80 5.53 6.53
CA GLU A 210 -9.37 6.28 5.42
C GLU A 210 -8.33 6.56 4.33
N SER A 211 -8.74 6.35 3.09
CA SER A 211 -7.96 6.67 1.90
C SER A 211 -8.78 7.41 0.86
N ARG A 212 -8.08 8.01 -0.09
CA ARG A 212 -8.68 8.50 -1.33
C ARG A 212 -8.19 7.66 -2.49
N THR A 213 -9.08 7.24 -3.37
CA THR A 213 -8.72 6.58 -4.63
C THR A 213 -8.92 7.54 -5.79
N THR A 214 -7.83 7.88 -6.48
CA THR A 214 -7.85 8.71 -7.69
C THR A 214 -7.75 7.81 -8.92
N LEU A 215 -8.60 8.08 -9.92
CA LEU A 215 -8.69 7.28 -11.14
C LEU A 215 -7.75 7.88 -12.20
N ILE A 216 -6.70 7.16 -12.57
CA ILE A 216 -5.69 7.62 -13.55
C ILE A 216 -5.94 6.91 -14.89
N PRO A 217 -6.08 7.64 -16.01
CA PRO A 217 -6.29 7.03 -17.32
C PRO A 217 -5.09 6.17 -17.75
N LYS A 218 -5.35 4.99 -18.30
CA LYS A 218 -4.35 4.06 -18.86
C LYS A 218 -3.78 4.57 -20.18
N ARG A 219 -4.58 5.33 -20.93
CA ARG A 219 -4.31 5.85 -22.27
C ARG A 219 -4.97 7.21 -22.46
N ASP A 220 -4.49 7.95 -23.43
CA ASP A 220 -5.17 9.15 -23.91
C ASP A 220 -6.53 8.75 -24.53
N GLY A 221 -7.53 9.62 -24.39
CA GLY A 221 -8.90 9.36 -24.84
C GLY A 221 -9.66 8.31 -24.02
N ALA A 222 -9.30 8.07 -22.76
CA ALA A 222 -9.99 7.10 -21.90
C ALA A 222 -11.46 7.50 -21.66
N CYS A 223 -12.39 6.72 -22.22
CA CYS A 223 -13.84 7.01 -22.19
C CYS A 223 -14.64 6.01 -21.33
N ASN A 224 -14.07 4.84 -21.02
CA ASN A 224 -14.75 3.81 -20.24
C ASN A 224 -14.15 3.70 -18.84
N PRO A 225 -14.92 3.37 -17.79
CA PRO A 225 -14.38 3.20 -16.43
C PRO A 225 -13.22 2.20 -16.32
N GLU A 226 -13.22 1.15 -17.15
CA GLU A 226 -12.16 0.14 -17.21
C GLU A 226 -10.82 0.66 -17.77
N ASP A 227 -10.84 1.78 -18.48
CA ASP A 227 -9.64 2.44 -19.01
C ASP A 227 -8.89 3.22 -17.92
N PHE A 228 -9.37 3.21 -16.67
CA PHE A 228 -8.74 3.89 -15.55
C PHE A 228 -8.07 2.89 -14.59
N ARG A 229 -7.07 3.37 -13.85
CA ARG A 229 -6.41 2.65 -12.76
C ARG A 229 -6.75 3.31 -11.42
N PRO A 230 -7.19 2.56 -10.40
CA PRO A 230 -7.54 3.10 -9.11
C PRO A 230 -6.27 3.26 -8.24
N ILE A 231 -5.72 4.48 -8.16
CA ILE A 231 -4.59 4.75 -7.27
C ILE A 231 -5.10 5.20 -5.90
N THR A 232 -4.93 4.33 -4.91
CA THR A 232 -5.33 4.55 -3.52
C THR A 232 -4.21 5.22 -2.73
N VAL A 233 -4.53 6.36 -2.13
CA VAL A 233 -3.64 7.24 -1.39
C VAL A 233 -4.12 7.29 0.07
N SER A 234 -3.45 6.53 0.93
CA SER A 234 -3.64 6.54 2.39
C SER A 234 -2.77 7.60 3.08
N SER A 235 -2.87 7.75 4.40
CA SER A 235 -1.97 8.61 5.19
C SER A 235 -0.49 8.31 4.93
N VAL A 236 0.33 9.36 4.92
CA VAL A 236 1.81 9.23 4.82
C VAL A 236 2.36 8.38 5.95
N VAL A 237 1.79 8.49 7.16
CA VAL A 237 2.19 7.72 8.35
C VAL A 237 1.99 6.22 8.10
N VAL A 238 0.81 5.85 7.60
CA VAL A 238 0.46 4.46 7.28
C VAL A 238 1.37 3.91 6.19
N ARG A 239 1.59 4.68 5.12
CA ARG A 239 2.50 4.23 4.03
C ARG A 239 3.93 4.04 4.52
N CYS A 240 4.42 4.88 5.44
CA CYS A 240 5.75 4.70 6.02
C CYS A 240 5.81 3.41 6.88
N PHE A 241 4.83 3.19 7.75
CA PHE A 241 4.77 1.98 8.56
C PHE A 241 4.68 0.70 7.70
N HIS A 242 3.81 0.72 6.69
CA HIS A 242 3.68 -0.36 5.72
C HIS A 242 4.95 -0.57 4.89
N LYS A 243 5.73 0.48 4.63
CA LYS A 243 7.03 0.37 3.96
C LYS A 243 8.06 -0.31 4.86
N VAL A 244 8.09 -0.02 6.17
CA VAL A 244 8.93 -0.76 7.14
C VAL A 244 8.58 -2.24 7.11
N ILE A 245 7.29 -2.55 7.22
CA ILE A 245 6.78 -3.93 7.16
C ILE A 245 7.18 -4.63 5.85
N ALA A 246 6.95 -3.98 4.71
CA ALA A 246 7.31 -4.54 3.40
C ALA A 246 8.82 -4.79 3.27
N ASN A 247 9.65 -3.89 3.80
CA ASN A 247 11.10 -4.05 3.80
C ASN A 247 11.54 -5.25 4.67
N ARG A 248 10.87 -5.52 5.80
CA ARG A 248 11.10 -6.74 6.59
C ARG A 248 10.68 -7.99 5.82
N MET A 249 9.46 -8.01 5.29
CA MET A 249 8.98 -9.14 4.50
C MET A 249 9.91 -9.46 3.33
N SER A 250 10.38 -8.46 2.60
CA SER A 250 11.32 -8.63 1.48
C SER A 250 12.67 -9.23 1.91
N ARG A 251 13.12 -8.95 3.14
CA ARG A 251 14.37 -9.51 3.70
C ARG A 251 14.24 -10.98 4.12
N HIS A 252 13.12 -11.35 4.74
CA HIS A 252 12.97 -12.65 5.39
C HIS A 252 12.11 -13.66 4.60
N ILE A 253 11.35 -13.21 3.61
CA ILE A 253 10.50 -14.06 2.77
C ILE A 253 11.15 -14.21 1.40
N GLN A 254 11.52 -15.44 1.05
CA GLN A 254 11.98 -15.77 -0.29
C GLN A 254 10.81 -16.25 -1.14
N LEU A 255 10.61 -15.56 -2.25
CA LEU A 255 9.67 -15.93 -3.30
C LEU A 255 10.37 -16.80 -4.35
N ASP A 256 9.58 -17.51 -5.15
CA ASP A 256 10.04 -18.31 -6.28
C ASP A 256 10.93 -17.46 -7.20
N PRO A 257 12.09 -17.97 -7.64
CA PRO A 257 13.00 -17.24 -8.54
C PRO A 257 12.36 -16.79 -9.87
N ARG A 258 11.30 -17.48 -10.32
CA ARG A 258 10.50 -17.11 -11.50
C ARG A 258 9.66 -15.85 -11.25
N GLN A 259 9.34 -15.53 -10.00
CA GLN A 259 8.71 -14.25 -9.67
C GLN A 259 9.73 -13.13 -9.84
N LYS A 260 9.58 -12.38 -10.94
CA LYS A 260 10.44 -11.23 -11.26
C LYS A 260 9.74 -9.88 -11.02
N ALA A 261 8.43 -9.84 -10.80
CA ALA A 261 7.69 -8.59 -10.62
C ALA A 261 8.04 -7.90 -9.30
N PHE A 262 8.17 -6.57 -9.33
CA PHE A 262 8.41 -5.73 -8.14
C PHE A 262 9.66 -6.08 -7.33
N ARG A 263 10.66 -6.71 -7.95
CA ARG A 263 11.97 -6.98 -7.35
C ARG A 263 12.96 -5.88 -7.76
N SER A 264 14.09 -5.81 -7.07
CA SER A 264 15.17 -4.87 -7.35
C SER A 264 15.94 -5.16 -8.65
N LEU A 265 15.66 -6.30 -9.30
CA LEU A 265 16.28 -6.73 -10.55
C LEU A 265 15.38 -6.34 -11.74
N ASP A 266 15.99 -6.03 -12.88
CA ASP A 266 15.25 -5.76 -14.11
C ASP A 266 14.70 -7.06 -14.73
N GLY A 267 13.60 -7.53 -14.15
CA GLY A 267 12.91 -8.73 -14.59
C GLY A 267 12.38 -8.65 -16.02
N CYS A 268 12.11 -7.44 -16.52
CA CYS A 268 11.57 -7.25 -17.86
C CYS A 268 12.66 -7.56 -18.90
N SER A 269 13.84 -6.96 -18.74
CA SER A 269 14.97 -7.24 -19.63
C SER A 269 15.39 -8.71 -19.58
N GLU A 270 15.43 -9.32 -18.39
CA GLU A 270 15.76 -10.74 -18.24
C GLU A 270 14.75 -11.64 -18.96
N GLY A 271 13.45 -11.39 -18.78
CA GLY A 271 12.38 -12.16 -19.43
C GLY A 271 12.40 -12.03 -20.95
N VAL A 272 12.60 -10.81 -21.48
CA VAL A 272 12.71 -10.57 -22.93
C VAL A 272 13.94 -11.27 -23.51
N PHE A 273 15.09 -11.15 -22.85
CA PHE A 273 16.32 -11.81 -23.29
C PHE A 273 16.16 -13.34 -23.32
N LEU A 274 15.59 -13.92 -22.26
CA LEU A 274 15.40 -15.36 -22.16
C LEU A 274 14.41 -15.87 -23.23
N LEU A 275 13.34 -15.13 -23.48
CA LEU A 275 12.39 -15.45 -24.54
C LEU A 275 13.03 -15.40 -25.94
N ASP A 276 13.79 -14.34 -26.24
CA ASP A 276 14.51 -14.20 -27.50
C ASP A 276 15.51 -15.34 -27.72
N PHE A 277 16.26 -15.70 -26.66
CA PHE A 277 17.18 -16.82 -26.69
C PHE A 277 16.47 -18.15 -26.99
N ILE A 278 15.35 -18.43 -26.32
CA ILE A 278 14.57 -19.66 -26.54
C ILE A 278 14.03 -19.74 -27.96
N LEU A 279 13.46 -18.65 -28.47
CA LEU A 279 12.95 -18.58 -29.85
C LEU A 279 14.08 -18.76 -30.87
N GLY A 280 15.23 -18.12 -30.64
CA GLY A 280 16.41 -18.26 -31.48
C GLY A 280 17.04 -19.66 -31.44
N HIS A 281 17.02 -20.32 -30.29
CA HIS A 281 17.47 -21.72 -30.14
C HIS A 281 16.54 -22.68 -30.87
N ALA A 282 15.22 -22.54 -30.67
CA ALA A 282 14.21 -23.36 -31.33
C ALA A 282 14.29 -23.24 -32.86
N ARG A 283 14.45 -22.02 -33.37
CA ARG A 283 14.60 -21.75 -34.80
C ARG A 283 15.84 -22.41 -35.40
N ARG A 284 16.99 -22.35 -34.72
CA ARG A 284 18.25 -22.98 -35.18
C ARG A 284 18.17 -24.51 -35.20
N ASN A 285 17.41 -25.09 -34.28
CA ASN A 285 17.28 -26.54 -34.14
C ASN A 285 16.00 -27.11 -34.80
N HIS A 286 15.25 -26.29 -35.54
CA HIS A 286 14.00 -26.68 -36.20
C HIS A 286 12.98 -27.36 -35.26
N ARG A 287 12.95 -26.95 -33.98
CA ARG A 287 12.02 -27.48 -32.99
C ARG A 287 10.79 -26.59 -32.86
N PRO A 288 9.57 -27.16 -32.83
CA PRO A 288 8.38 -26.39 -32.51
C PRO A 288 8.43 -25.94 -31.04
N VAL A 289 8.06 -24.69 -30.78
CA VAL A 289 7.88 -24.13 -29.44
C VAL A 289 6.52 -23.46 -29.37
N HIS A 290 5.81 -23.71 -28.27
CA HIS A 290 4.52 -23.09 -27.98
C HIS A 290 4.68 -22.13 -26.82
N LEU A 291 4.14 -20.91 -26.98
CA LEU A 291 4.13 -19.89 -25.93
C LEU A 291 2.70 -19.69 -25.44
N ALA A 292 2.50 -19.81 -24.13
CA ALA A 292 1.27 -19.41 -23.46
C ALA A 292 1.53 -18.14 -22.66
N SER A 293 0.84 -17.05 -22.99
CA SER A 293 0.88 -15.80 -22.23
C SER A 293 -0.40 -15.68 -21.42
N LEU A 294 -0.26 -15.53 -20.10
CA LEU A 294 -1.37 -15.40 -19.17
C LEU A 294 -1.38 -13.98 -18.60
N ASP A 295 -2.49 -13.27 -18.77
CA ASP A 295 -2.70 -11.97 -18.13
C ASP A 295 -3.82 -12.09 -17.09
N VAL A 296 -3.54 -11.63 -15.87
CA VAL A 296 -4.52 -11.66 -14.78
C VAL A 296 -5.31 -10.36 -14.83
N ALA A 297 -6.54 -10.44 -15.35
CA ALA A 297 -7.43 -9.29 -15.41
C ALA A 297 -7.67 -8.70 -14.01
N LYS A 298 -7.40 -7.39 -13.87
CA LYS A 298 -7.60 -6.61 -12.62
C LYS A 298 -6.93 -7.25 -11.40
N ALA A 299 -5.72 -7.80 -11.58
CA ALA A 299 -5.05 -8.63 -10.58
C ALA A 299 -4.97 -8.01 -9.17
N PHE A 300 -4.70 -6.71 -9.06
CA PHE A 300 -4.64 -6.02 -7.77
C PHE A 300 -6.03 -5.88 -7.12
N ASP A 301 -7.08 -5.68 -7.91
CA ASP A 301 -8.43 -5.38 -7.42
C ASP A 301 -9.21 -6.65 -7.05
N SER A 302 -8.80 -7.82 -7.56
CA SER A 302 -9.57 -9.07 -7.44
C SER A 302 -9.06 -10.03 -6.35
N VAL A 303 -7.95 -9.73 -5.67
CA VAL A 303 -7.39 -10.63 -4.64
C VAL A 303 -8.33 -10.76 -3.45
N SER A 304 -8.75 -11.98 -3.11
CA SER A 304 -9.56 -12.23 -1.91
C SER A 304 -8.78 -11.90 -0.64
N HIS A 305 -9.39 -11.18 0.30
CA HIS A 305 -8.75 -10.92 1.61
C HIS A 305 -8.50 -12.22 2.38
N ALA A 306 -9.36 -13.23 2.23
CA ALA A 306 -9.12 -14.55 2.81
C ALA A 306 -7.84 -15.20 2.24
N ALA A 307 -7.63 -15.10 0.91
CA ALA A 307 -6.43 -15.61 0.27
C ALA A 307 -5.17 -14.89 0.75
N ILE A 308 -5.24 -13.57 1.00
CA ILE A 308 -4.14 -12.80 1.59
C ILE A 308 -3.76 -13.36 2.95
N LEU A 309 -4.74 -13.53 3.86
CA LEU A 309 -4.46 -14.01 5.22
C LEU A 309 -3.91 -15.44 5.23
N ASP A 310 -4.47 -16.31 4.39
CA ASP A 310 -4.01 -17.69 4.25
C ASP A 310 -2.57 -17.76 3.71
N VAL A 311 -2.26 -16.97 2.69
CA VAL A 311 -0.91 -16.88 2.13
C VAL A 311 0.08 -16.37 3.17
N LEU A 312 -0.24 -15.30 3.91
CA LEU A 312 0.65 -14.78 4.96
C LEU A 312 1.01 -15.88 5.98
N ARG A 313 0.02 -16.64 6.46
CA ARG A 313 0.26 -17.77 7.37
C ARG A 313 1.11 -18.85 6.72
N SER A 314 0.87 -19.20 5.46
CA SER A 314 1.63 -20.24 4.75
C SER A 314 3.14 -19.91 4.66
N PHE A 315 3.49 -18.63 4.57
CA PHE A 315 4.87 -18.15 4.53
C PHE A 315 5.54 -17.99 5.91
N GLY A 316 4.83 -18.35 7.00
CA GLY A 316 5.34 -18.24 8.36
C GLY A 316 5.27 -16.83 8.93
N VAL A 317 4.40 -15.97 8.41
CA VAL A 317 4.18 -14.63 8.99
C VAL A 317 3.52 -14.77 10.38
N PRO A 318 4.03 -14.10 11.43
CA PRO A 318 3.49 -14.21 12.78
C PRO A 318 2.02 -13.83 12.87
N ASP A 319 1.25 -14.51 13.72
CA ASP A 319 -0.20 -14.32 13.80
C ASP A 319 -0.58 -12.87 14.21
N GLN A 320 0.22 -12.20 15.05
CA GLN A 320 0.01 -10.79 15.42
C GLN A 320 0.07 -9.85 14.20
N MET A 321 0.97 -10.13 13.27
CA MET A 321 1.11 -9.39 12.02
C MET A 321 -0.05 -9.67 11.07
N VAL A 322 -0.50 -10.93 11.01
CA VAL A 322 -1.67 -11.34 10.22
C VAL A 322 -2.93 -10.67 10.76
N GLU A 323 -3.12 -10.62 12.08
CA GLU A 323 -4.22 -9.90 12.75
C GLU A 323 -4.20 -8.41 12.42
N TYR A 324 -3.02 -7.77 12.48
CA TYR A 324 -2.87 -6.38 12.08
C TYR A 324 -3.30 -6.15 10.63
N ILE A 325 -2.79 -6.96 9.69
CA ILE A 325 -3.14 -6.84 8.27
C ILE A 325 -4.64 -7.09 8.05
N ALA A 326 -5.22 -8.08 8.73
CA ALA A 326 -6.65 -8.34 8.69
C ALA A 326 -7.47 -7.12 9.17
N SER A 327 -7.05 -6.48 10.26
CA SER A 327 -7.70 -5.27 10.78
C SER A 327 -7.64 -4.10 9.77
N VAL A 328 -6.52 -3.96 9.06
CA VAL A 328 -6.31 -2.91 8.05
C VAL A 328 -7.19 -3.10 6.83
N TYR A 329 -7.41 -4.35 6.40
CA TYR A 329 -8.33 -4.64 5.29
C TYR A 329 -9.79 -4.50 5.73
N ALA A 330 -10.17 -5.07 6.88
CA ALA A 330 -11.54 -5.03 7.39
C ALA A 330 -12.02 -3.60 7.70
N GLY A 331 -11.16 -2.74 8.26
CA GLY A 331 -11.49 -1.37 8.61
C GLY A 331 -11.29 -0.35 7.48
N SER A 332 -10.79 -0.77 6.32
CA SER A 332 -10.45 0.13 5.22
C SER A 332 -11.68 0.85 4.67
N ARG A 333 -11.56 2.15 4.45
CA ARG A 333 -12.55 2.98 3.76
C ARG A 333 -11.88 3.82 2.69
N THR A 334 -12.42 3.85 1.49
CA THR A 334 -11.91 4.71 0.43
C THR A 334 -13.00 5.56 -0.20
N ARG A 335 -12.66 6.77 -0.62
CA ARG A 335 -13.55 7.63 -1.43
C ARG A 335 -12.94 7.76 -2.82
N LEU A 336 -13.72 7.45 -3.84
CA LEU A 336 -13.32 7.68 -5.23
C LEU A 336 -13.34 9.19 -5.47
N GLN A 337 -12.30 9.69 -6.15
CA GLN A 337 -12.21 11.08 -6.57
C GLN A 337 -11.86 11.14 -8.05
N GLY A 338 -12.66 11.91 -8.79
CA GLY A 338 -12.39 12.31 -10.18
C GLY A 338 -12.36 13.82 -10.34
N ASP A 339 -12.45 14.28 -11.58
CA ASP A 339 -12.38 15.71 -11.91
C ASP A 339 -13.59 16.49 -11.37
N GLY A 340 -13.44 17.03 -10.16
CA GLY A 340 -14.43 17.90 -9.52
C GLY A 340 -15.51 17.20 -8.70
N TRP A 341 -15.47 15.87 -8.59
CA TRP A 341 -16.43 15.06 -7.82
C TRP A 341 -15.73 14.11 -6.84
N GLN A 342 -16.44 13.69 -5.80
CA GLN A 342 -15.98 12.74 -4.80
C GLN A 342 -17.15 11.89 -4.32
N SER A 343 -16.97 10.57 -4.30
CA SER A 343 -18.02 9.62 -3.91
C SER A 343 -18.27 9.59 -2.39
N HIS A 344 -19.32 8.84 -2.00
CA HIS A 344 -19.45 8.31 -0.65
C HIS A 344 -18.28 7.39 -0.28
N ALA A 345 -18.16 7.06 1.01
CA ALA A 345 -17.15 6.11 1.46
C ALA A 345 -17.54 4.69 1.02
N ILE A 346 -16.62 4.03 0.33
CA ILE A 346 -16.72 2.64 -0.11
C ILE A 346 -15.86 1.80 0.81
N HIS A 347 -16.37 0.62 1.15
CA HIS A 347 -15.68 -0.40 1.91
C HIS A 347 -15.22 -1.51 0.96
N PRO A 348 -13.93 -1.56 0.57
CA PRO A 348 -13.42 -2.62 -0.27
C PRO A 348 -13.48 -3.97 0.45
N THR A 349 -13.99 -5.00 -0.20
CA THR A 349 -14.07 -6.38 0.33
C THR A 349 -13.10 -7.34 -0.35
N CYS A 350 -12.44 -6.87 -1.41
CA CYS A 350 -11.39 -7.57 -2.13
C CYS A 350 -10.31 -6.58 -2.57
N GLY A 351 -9.26 -7.15 -3.15
CA GLY A 351 -8.13 -6.44 -3.69
C GLY A 351 -7.13 -5.97 -2.64
N VAL A 352 -5.94 -5.68 -3.14
CA VAL A 352 -4.86 -5.00 -2.42
C VAL A 352 -4.88 -3.51 -2.80
N LYS A 353 -4.42 -2.63 -1.90
CA LYS A 353 -4.46 -1.18 -2.13
C LYS A 353 -3.39 -0.76 -3.14
N GLN A 354 -3.76 -0.42 -4.37
CA GLN A 354 -2.80 0.04 -5.38
C GLN A 354 -2.27 1.44 -5.01
N GLY A 355 -1.03 1.52 -4.52
CA GLY A 355 -0.41 2.74 -3.99
C GLY A 355 0.09 2.60 -2.55
N ASP A 356 -0.27 1.51 -1.88
CA ASP A 356 0.28 1.14 -0.58
C ASP A 356 1.59 0.34 -0.75
N PRO A 357 2.69 0.71 -0.07
CA PRO A 357 3.97 0.01 -0.17
C PRO A 357 3.95 -1.48 0.22
N LEU A 358 2.98 -1.91 1.03
CA LEU A 358 2.85 -3.32 1.44
C LEU A 358 2.16 -4.18 0.37
N SER A 359 1.28 -3.59 -0.42
CA SER A 359 0.44 -4.30 -1.40
C SER A 359 1.24 -5.12 -2.43
N PRO A 360 2.35 -4.64 -3.03
CA PRO A 360 3.11 -5.43 -4.00
C PRO A 360 3.69 -6.72 -3.41
N MET A 361 4.20 -6.69 -2.17
CA MET A 361 4.74 -7.87 -1.51
C MET A 361 3.63 -8.90 -1.26
N ILE A 362 2.49 -8.47 -0.70
CA ILE A 362 1.33 -9.35 -0.47
C ILE A 362 0.84 -9.95 -1.79
N PHE A 363 0.71 -9.13 -2.84
CA PHE A 363 0.29 -9.59 -4.16
C PHE A 363 1.24 -10.65 -4.71
N ASN A 364 2.55 -10.39 -4.65
CA ASN A 364 3.55 -11.34 -5.12
C ASN A 364 3.51 -12.67 -4.35
N MET A 365 3.29 -12.65 -3.03
CA MET A 365 3.11 -13.87 -2.24
C MET A 365 1.87 -14.67 -2.67
N VAL A 366 0.79 -14.00 -3.07
CA VAL A 366 -0.41 -14.65 -3.59
C VAL A 366 -0.13 -15.31 -4.95
N ILE A 367 0.55 -14.59 -5.87
CA ILE A 367 0.95 -15.15 -7.16
C ILE A 367 1.98 -16.28 -7.00
N ASP A 368 2.87 -16.19 -6.00
CA ASP A 368 3.85 -17.24 -5.69
C ASP A 368 3.20 -18.61 -5.46
N ARG A 369 2.01 -18.61 -4.86
CA ARG A 369 1.23 -19.82 -4.67
C ARG A 369 0.78 -20.45 -5.99
N LEU A 370 0.53 -19.66 -7.02
CA LEU A 370 0.20 -20.20 -8.35
C LEU A 370 1.40 -20.92 -8.96
N PHE A 371 2.62 -20.44 -8.71
CA PHE A 371 3.85 -21.11 -9.20
C PHE A 371 4.05 -22.52 -8.66
N THR A 372 3.42 -22.90 -7.54
CA THR A 372 3.47 -24.29 -7.05
C THR A 372 2.52 -25.22 -7.80
N LEU A 373 1.54 -24.69 -8.53
CA LEU A 373 0.64 -25.49 -9.37
C LEU A 373 1.26 -25.82 -10.73
N PHE A 374 2.24 -25.04 -11.17
CA PHE A 374 2.91 -25.27 -12.44
C PHE A 374 4.07 -26.28 -12.30
N PRO A 375 4.12 -27.32 -13.14
CA PRO A 375 5.22 -28.29 -13.12
C PRO A 375 6.57 -27.62 -13.36
N ARG A 376 7.60 -28.04 -12.61
CA ARG A 376 8.96 -27.45 -12.67
C ARG A 376 9.74 -27.86 -13.92
N ASP A 377 9.32 -28.94 -14.56
CA ASP A 377 9.84 -29.51 -15.80
C ASP A 377 9.22 -28.89 -17.06
N THR A 378 8.23 -28.01 -16.91
CA THR A 378 7.68 -27.25 -18.03
C THR A 378 8.73 -26.25 -18.53
N GLY A 379 9.10 -26.29 -19.81
CA GLY A 379 10.09 -25.38 -20.40
C GLY A 379 10.67 -25.94 -21.70
N VAL A 380 11.72 -25.27 -22.22
CA VAL A 380 12.44 -25.70 -23.42
C VAL A 380 13.80 -26.25 -23.02
N SER A 381 14.09 -27.51 -23.37
CA SER A 381 15.38 -28.14 -23.13
C SER A 381 16.46 -27.55 -24.04
N VAL A 382 17.52 -27.02 -23.43
CA VAL A 382 18.72 -26.50 -24.08
C VAL A 382 19.92 -27.22 -23.47
N GLY A 383 20.45 -28.23 -24.18
CA GLY A 383 21.45 -29.15 -23.62
C GLY A 383 20.87 -29.93 -22.43
N ASP A 384 21.59 -29.94 -21.31
CA ASP A 384 21.19 -30.60 -20.06
C ASP A 384 20.30 -29.73 -19.15
N SER A 385 19.95 -28.53 -19.59
CA SER A 385 19.15 -27.58 -18.81
C SER A 385 17.76 -27.37 -19.42
N VAL A 386 16.75 -27.13 -18.59
CA VAL A 386 15.40 -26.72 -19.01
C VAL A 386 15.23 -25.24 -18.72
N LEU A 387 14.97 -24.45 -19.75
CA LEU A 387 14.72 -23.01 -19.62
C LEU A 387 13.22 -22.73 -19.58
N ASN A 388 12.79 -21.91 -18.63
CA ASN A 388 11.39 -21.52 -18.48
C ASN A 388 11.27 -20.00 -18.33
N VAL A 389 10.44 -19.39 -19.18
CA VAL A 389 10.03 -17.99 -19.10
C VAL A 389 8.62 -17.97 -18.51
N MET A 390 8.52 -18.16 -17.20
CA MET A 390 7.27 -17.94 -16.44
C MET A 390 7.40 -16.69 -15.61
#